data_AF-A0A7Y3MA08-F1
#
_entry.id   AF-A0A7Y3MA08-F1
#
_cell.length_a   1.000
_cell.length_b   1.000
_cell.length_c   1.000
_cell.angle_alpha   90.00
_cell.angle_beta   90.00
_cell.angle_gamma   90.00
#
_symmetry.space_group_name_H-M   'P 1'
#
loop_
_entity.id
_entity.type
_entity.pdbx_description
1 polymer ?
#
loop_
_entity_poly.entity_id
_entity_poly.type
_entity_poly.pdbx_seq_one_letter_code
_entity_poly.pdbx_strand_id
1 'polypeptide(L)'
;MMKTQFFSSKYIILSLFLVFIIGASLIVPDDYKINENTRVNKLLATLGIPAVDHFPKTDIFGVSAKRGKAIVHDGFSSRPGGGTTRRQSKHFVCTSCHNVEREDPDLRISDPQARLEYTNKKGLPFLQATSLYGAVNRDSFYNGDYYKKYGDLVIPARGDIREAIQLCAVECAQGRKLKKWELESILAYLWTIDLKLKDLNLNGSEIAFIEKAAKNKTKKDSAATIILSKYKKSSPATFGTAQDSKEAVAQLEGNPDNGKLIYDNSCMHCHNDRRYSFYSLDYDKLTFKHLEKKAHTYGNHSIYQVARFGIYSKSGKRSYMPQYPMEKMSDQQLADLHSFIKQQAAG
;
A
#
# COMPACT_ATOMS: atom_id res chain seq x y z
N MET A 1 -71.60 38.58 16.76
CA MET A 1 -70.36 38.05 17.38
C MET A 1 -70.03 36.69 16.76
N MET A 2 -69.18 36.65 15.73
CA MET A 2 -68.68 35.40 15.13
C MET A 2 -67.40 35.00 15.87
N LYS A 3 -67.42 33.85 16.56
CA LYS A 3 -66.22 33.24 17.16
C LYS A 3 -65.48 32.47 16.07
N THR A 4 -64.41 33.05 15.54
CA THR A 4 -63.46 32.36 14.66
C THR A 4 -62.72 31.32 15.50
N GLN A 5 -62.99 30.05 15.26
CA GLN A 5 -62.26 28.92 15.85
C GLN A 5 -60.81 28.97 15.34
N PHE A 6 -59.89 29.32 16.23
CA PHE A 6 -58.46 29.13 16.01
C PHE A 6 -58.19 27.64 15.84
N PHE A 7 -57.97 27.20 14.59
CA PHE A 7 -57.35 25.91 14.33
C PHE A 7 -56.01 25.87 15.08
N SER A 8 -55.91 24.95 16.03
CA SER A 8 -54.76 24.82 16.93
C SER A 8 -53.48 24.66 16.11
N SER A 9 -52.54 25.60 16.31
CA SER A 9 -51.20 25.62 15.69
C SER A 9 -50.44 24.29 15.79
N LYS A 10 -50.82 23.41 16.73
CA LYS A 10 -50.25 22.07 16.89
C LYS A 10 -50.55 21.13 15.72
N TYR A 11 -51.75 21.23 15.11
CA TYR A 11 -52.13 20.39 13.98
C TYR A 11 -51.45 20.83 12.68
N ILE A 12 -51.18 22.12 12.53
CA ILE A 12 -50.41 22.66 11.41
C ILE A 12 -48.96 22.16 11.48
N ILE A 13 -48.33 22.25 12.65
CA ILE A 13 -46.95 21.74 12.86
C ILE A 13 -46.88 20.23 12.61
N LEU A 14 -47.85 19.46 13.12
CA LEU A 14 -47.90 18.02 12.90
C LEU A 14 -48.06 17.67 11.41
N SER A 15 -48.91 18.40 10.69
CA SER A 15 -49.11 18.21 9.25
C SER A 15 -47.85 18.53 8.44
N LEU A 16 -47.14 19.61 8.78
CA LEU A 16 -45.88 19.98 8.14
C LEU A 16 -44.78 18.95 8.41
N PHE A 17 -44.74 18.38 9.62
CA PHE A 17 -43.78 17.33 9.97
C PHE A 17 -44.07 16.02 9.20
N LEU A 18 -45.34 15.66 9.04
CA LEU A 18 -45.75 14.50 8.25
C LEU A 18 -45.45 14.68 6.75
N VAL A 19 -45.72 15.88 6.20
CA VAL A 19 -45.36 16.22 4.81
C VAL A 19 -43.84 16.22 4.62
N PHE A 20 -43.06 16.64 5.61
CA PHE A 20 -41.60 16.56 5.57
C PHE A 20 -41.10 15.11 5.59
N ILE A 21 -41.68 14.23 6.43
CA ILE A 21 -41.32 12.81 6.47
C ILE A 21 -41.67 12.12 5.14
N ILE A 22 -42.86 12.38 4.60
CA ILE A 22 -43.30 11.82 3.31
C ILE A 22 -42.45 12.39 2.16
N GLY A 23 -42.19 13.69 2.16
CA GLY A 23 -41.31 14.34 1.18
C GLY A 23 -39.89 13.79 1.23
N ALA A 24 -39.33 13.59 2.43
CA ALA A 24 -38.01 13.01 2.62
C ALA A 24 -37.93 11.52 2.24
N SER A 25 -39.03 10.77 2.37
CA SER A 25 -39.10 9.36 1.94
C SER A 25 -39.40 9.19 0.44
N LEU A 26 -39.87 10.25 -0.24
CA LEU A 26 -39.99 10.32 -1.70
C LEU A 26 -38.72 10.84 -2.40
N ILE A 27 -37.71 11.29 -1.64
CA ILE A 27 -36.36 11.48 -2.18
C ILE A 27 -35.79 10.09 -2.43
N VAL A 28 -36.05 9.57 -3.64
CA VAL A 28 -35.29 8.46 -4.19
C VAL A 28 -33.81 8.89 -4.15
N PRO A 29 -32.93 8.19 -3.43
CA PRO A 29 -31.53 8.54 -3.39
C PRO A 29 -31.01 8.62 -4.82
N ASP A 30 -30.36 9.74 -5.11
CA ASP A 30 -29.75 10.08 -6.40
C ASP A 30 -29.18 8.83 -7.08
N ASP A 31 -29.55 8.70 -8.36
CA ASP A 31 -29.12 7.64 -9.28
C ASP A 31 -27.60 7.42 -9.08
N TYR A 32 -27.21 6.29 -8.47
CA TYR A 32 -25.82 6.03 -8.06
C TYR A 32 -24.90 6.19 -9.27
N LYS A 33 -24.27 7.36 -9.39
CA LYS A 33 -23.47 7.69 -10.57
C LYS A 33 -22.08 7.12 -10.40
N ILE A 34 -21.88 5.97 -11.03
CA ILE A 34 -20.57 5.37 -11.20
C ILE A 34 -19.70 6.33 -12.02
N ASN A 35 -18.49 6.58 -11.56
CA ASN A 35 -17.49 7.39 -12.25
C ASN A 35 -16.08 6.86 -11.98
N GLU A 36 -15.09 7.45 -12.63
CA GLU A 36 -13.68 7.04 -12.51
C GLU A 36 -13.12 6.99 -11.09
N ASN A 37 -13.66 7.80 -10.16
CA ASN A 37 -13.24 7.88 -8.77
C ASN A 37 -14.10 7.01 -7.83
N THR A 38 -15.08 6.27 -8.36
CA THR A 38 -15.83 5.28 -7.61
C THR A 38 -14.89 4.23 -7.03
N ARG A 39 -14.97 4.05 -5.70
CA ARG A 39 -14.21 3.05 -4.95
C ARG A 39 -14.65 1.64 -5.32
N VAL A 40 -13.67 0.76 -5.54
CA VAL A 40 -13.90 -0.63 -5.94
C VAL A 40 -14.71 -1.38 -4.88
N ASN A 41 -14.35 -1.27 -3.61
CA ASN A 41 -15.08 -1.94 -2.53
C ASN A 41 -16.54 -1.45 -2.42
N LYS A 42 -16.80 -0.15 -2.66
CA LYS A 42 -18.18 0.40 -2.67
C LYS A 42 -19.00 -0.17 -3.84
N LEU A 43 -18.39 -0.28 -5.02
CA LEU A 43 -19.05 -0.85 -6.18
C LEU A 43 -19.35 -2.33 -5.99
N LEU A 44 -18.39 -3.12 -5.49
CA LEU A 44 -18.58 -4.53 -5.18
C LEU A 44 -19.72 -4.73 -4.17
N ALA A 45 -19.79 -3.90 -3.12
CA ALA A 45 -20.90 -3.92 -2.17
C ALA A 45 -22.26 -3.62 -2.83
N THR A 46 -22.30 -2.68 -3.78
CA THR A 46 -23.53 -2.36 -4.55
C THR A 46 -23.97 -3.55 -5.42
N LEU A 47 -23.00 -4.32 -5.91
CA LEU A 47 -23.20 -5.58 -6.63
C LEU A 47 -23.52 -6.76 -5.70
N GLY A 48 -23.66 -6.55 -4.38
CA GLY A 48 -24.02 -7.61 -3.44
C GLY A 48 -22.86 -8.54 -3.06
N ILE A 49 -21.63 -8.19 -3.47
CA ILE A 49 -20.43 -8.87 -2.98
C ILE A 49 -20.10 -8.27 -1.62
N PRO A 50 -20.12 -9.06 -0.52
CA PRO A 50 -19.75 -8.54 0.78
C PRO A 50 -18.30 -8.03 0.72
N ALA A 51 -18.04 -6.90 1.37
CA ALA A 51 -16.66 -6.48 1.55
C ALA A 51 -15.91 -7.56 2.33
N VAL A 52 -14.65 -7.78 1.98
CA VAL A 52 -13.71 -8.51 2.83
C VAL A 52 -13.76 -7.90 4.23
N ASP A 53 -13.65 -8.70 5.30
CA ASP A 53 -13.85 -8.31 6.72
C ASP A 53 -12.78 -7.32 7.25
N HIS A 54 -12.64 -6.20 6.56
CA HIS A 54 -11.59 -5.21 6.70
C HIS A 54 -12.17 -3.83 7.03
N PHE A 55 -13.48 -3.68 7.25
CA PHE A 55 -14.04 -2.38 7.63
C PHE A 55 -13.47 -1.93 8.99
N PRO A 56 -13.06 -0.66 9.13
CA PRO A 56 -12.51 -0.15 10.37
C PRO A 56 -13.59 -0.06 11.44
N LYS A 57 -13.23 -0.42 12.68
CA LYS A 57 -14.09 -0.28 13.86
C LYS A 57 -14.10 1.17 14.33
N THR A 58 -14.92 1.99 13.68
CA THR A 58 -15.00 3.45 13.89
C THR A 58 -15.75 3.85 15.15
N ASP A 59 -16.45 2.92 15.77
CA ASP A 59 -17.10 3.03 17.08
C ASP A 59 -16.09 3.11 18.24
N ILE A 60 -14.86 2.62 18.04
CA ILE A 60 -13.80 2.72 19.04
C ILE A 60 -13.39 4.18 19.23
N PHE A 61 -13.49 4.67 20.48
CA PHE A 61 -13.11 6.03 20.83
C PHE A 61 -11.70 6.37 20.34
N GLY A 62 -11.60 7.45 19.56
CA GLY A 62 -10.33 7.94 19.05
C GLY A 62 -9.95 7.46 17.65
N VAL A 63 -10.70 6.55 17.04
CA VAL A 63 -10.46 6.11 15.67
C VAL A 63 -10.70 7.25 14.68
N SER A 64 -9.75 7.49 13.79
CA SER A 64 -9.90 8.46 12.69
C SER A 64 -8.86 8.21 11.60
N ALA A 65 -9.30 8.28 10.33
CA ALA A 65 -8.40 8.22 9.17
C ALA A 65 -7.30 9.30 9.23
N LYS A 66 -7.57 10.49 9.78
CA LYS A 66 -6.55 11.54 9.95
C LYS A 66 -5.42 11.09 10.87
N ARG A 67 -5.77 10.43 11.99
CA ARG A 67 -4.77 9.87 12.93
C ARG A 67 -4.02 8.70 12.30
N GLY A 68 -4.72 7.86 11.54
CA GLY A 68 -4.11 6.77 10.78
C GLY A 68 -3.06 7.25 9.79
N LYS A 69 -3.41 8.28 9.01
CA LYS A 69 -2.48 8.91 8.06
C LYS A 69 -1.22 9.40 8.76
N ALA A 70 -1.37 10.12 9.87
CA ALA A 70 -0.22 10.62 10.64
C ALA A 70 0.66 9.46 11.16
N ILE A 71 0.06 8.35 11.63
CA ILE A 71 0.85 7.19 12.07
C ILE A 71 1.60 6.55 10.89
N VAL A 72 0.96 6.42 9.71
CA VAL A 72 1.57 5.81 8.52
C VAL A 72 2.74 6.65 7.99
N HIS A 73 2.58 7.97 7.94
CA HIS A 73 3.56 8.90 7.34
C HIS A 73 4.62 9.37 8.33
N ASP A 74 4.22 9.68 9.56
CA ASP A 74 5.07 10.35 10.54
C ASP A 74 5.46 9.43 11.70
N GLY A 75 4.82 8.26 11.83
CA GLY A 75 5.06 7.31 12.91
C GLY A 75 4.44 7.70 14.25
N PHE A 76 3.68 8.79 14.33
CA PHE A 76 2.94 9.21 15.52
C PHE A 76 1.70 10.02 15.14
N SER A 77 0.85 10.34 16.11
CA SER A 77 -0.39 11.11 15.88
C SER A 77 -0.79 11.87 17.14
N SER A 78 -1.78 12.74 17.05
CA SER A 78 -2.56 13.16 18.23
C SER A 78 -3.17 11.96 18.96
N ARG A 79 -3.24 12.02 20.28
CA ARG A 79 -3.96 11.06 21.13
C ARG A 79 -5.43 11.47 21.28
N PRO A 80 -6.34 10.50 21.47
CA PRO A 80 -7.67 10.79 21.98
C PRO A 80 -7.56 11.46 23.37
N GLY A 81 -8.28 12.55 23.60
CA GLY A 81 -8.21 13.31 24.86
C GLY A 81 -7.04 14.31 24.97
N GLY A 82 -6.25 14.49 23.90
CA GLY A 82 -5.20 15.52 23.84
C GLY A 82 -3.76 14.99 23.93
N GLY A 83 -2.81 15.80 23.44
CA GLY A 83 -1.39 15.44 23.36
C GLY A 83 -1.02 14.56 22.15
N THR A 84 0.23 14.09 22.11
CA THR A 84 0.82 13.33 21.00
C THR A 84 1.22 11.92 21.41
N THR A 85 1.00 10.92 20.56
CA THR A 85 1.42 9.54 20.81
C THR A 85 2.94 9.46 20.87
N ARG A 86 3.46 8.48 21.62
CA ARG A 86 4.86 8.09 21.44
C ARG A 86 5.02 7.54 20.02
N ARG A 87 6.16 7.79 19.39
CA ARG A 87 6.50 7.19 18.08
C ARG A 87 6.24 5.68 18.09
N GLN A 88 5.72 5.19 16.98
CA GLN A 88 5.45 3.78 16.71
C GLN A 88 6.77 3.03 16.64
N SER A 89 7.76 3.55 15.91
CA SER A 89 9.13 3.06 15.91
C SER A 89 10.12 4.23 16.03
N LYS A 90 11.31 3.92 16.54
CA LYS A 90 12.43 4.87 16.55
C LYS A 90 13.14 4.94 15.19
N HIS A 91 12.91 3.98 14.30
CA HIS A 91 13.73 3.74 13.11
C HIS A 91 12.97 3.95 11.80
N PHE A 92 11.74 3.44 11.72
CA PHE A 92 11.00 3.41 10.46
C PHE A 92 9.56 3.86 10.63
N VAL A 93 9.01 4.43 9.56
CA VAL A 93 7.58 4.67 9.39
C VAL A 93 7.10 3.76 8.26
N CYS A 94 5.79 3.60 8.08
CA CYS A 94 5.27 2.70 7.05
C CYS A 94 5.75 3.13 5.65
N THR A 95 5.82 4.44 5.41
CA THR A 95 6.31 5.02 4.15
C THR A 95 7.82 4.91 3.93
N SER A 96 8.58 4.38 4.90
CA SER A 96 9.98 4.00 4.69
C SER A 96 10.13 2.80 3.74
N CYS A 97 9.07 1.97 3.60
CA CYS A 97 9.13 0.73 2.82
C CYS A 97 7.93 0.54 1.89
N HIS A 98 6.87 1.34 2.05
CA HIS A 98 5.66 1.23 1.24
C HIS A 98 5.29 2.56 0.60
N ASN A 99 4.90 2.52 -0.67
CA ASN A 99 4.17 3.61 -1.30
C ASN A 99 2.75 3.72 -0.72
N VAL A 100 2.18 4.93 -0.71
CA VAL A 100 0.74 5.16 -0.41
C VAL A 100 -0.07 5.51 -1.66
N GLU A 101 0.60 5.53 -2.81
CA GLU A 101 0.02 5.70 -4.14
C GLU A 101 0.21 4.41 -4.94
N ARG A 102 -0.54 4.28 -6.05
CA ARG A 102 -0.40 3.14 -6.96
C ARG A 102 1.02 3.11 -7.52
N GLU A 103 1.66 1.94 -7.47
CA GLU A 103 3.02 1.72 -8.00
C GLU A 103 3.05 0.81 -9.22
N ASP A 104 2.00 0.00 -9.43
CA ASP A 104 1.88 -0.90 -10.58
C ASP A 104 1.03 -0.25 -11.69
N PRO A 105 1.50 -0.22 -12.95
CA PRO A 105 0.69 0.28 -14.07
C PRO A 105 -0.49 -0.64 -14.41
N ASP A 106 -0.33 -1.95 -14.23
CA ASP A 106 -1.37 -2.96 -14.37
C ASP A 106 -1.47 -3.78 -13.08
N LEU A 107 -2.57 -3.59 -12.34
CA LEU A 107 -2.78 -4.22 -11.04
C LEU A 107 -2.93 -5.75 -11.10
N ARG A 108 -3.06 -6.33 -12.30
CA ARG A 108 -3.18 -7.79 -12.51
C ARG A 108 -1.82 -8.49 -12.51
N ILE A 109 -0.74 -7.75 -12.75
CA ILE A 109 0.59 -8.29 -13.03
C ILE A 109 1.57 -7.70 -12.02
N SER A 110 2.43 -8.54 -11.43
CA SER A 110 3.54 -8.06 -10.61
C SER A 110 4.81 -8.06 -11.45
N ASP A 111 4.96 -7.03 -12.27
CA ASP A 111 6.11 -6.85 -13.15
C ASP A 111 7.10 -5.85 -12.51
N PRO A 112 8.31 -6.28 -12.16
CA PRO A 112 9.29 -5.42 -11.50
C PRO A 112 9.83 -4.31 -12.42
N GLN A 113 9.95 -4.54 -13.73
CA GLN A 113 10.45 -3.53 -14.68
C GLN A 113 9.38 -2.47 -14.97
N ALA A 114 8.15 -2.90 -15.28
CA ALA A 114 7.05 -1.97 -15.50
C ALA A 114 6.78 -1.10 -14.26
N ARG A 115 6.96 -1.68 -13.05
CA ARG A 115 6.88 -0.93 -11.80
C ARG A 115 7.96 0.13 -11.68
N LEU A 116 9.24 -0.20 -11.93
CA LEU A 116 10.34 0.75 -11.84
C LEU A 116 10.11 1.98 -12.72
N GLU A 117 9.75 1.75 -13.98
CA GLU A 117 9.46 2.82 -14.94
C GLU A 117 8.25 3.66 -14.51
N TYR A 118 7.18 3.00 -14.06
CA TYR A 118 5.98 3.66 -13.61
C TYR A 118 6.22 4.53 -12.36
N THR A 119 6.93 4.00 -11.36
CA THR A 119 7.28 4.76 -10.15
C THR A 119 8.18 5.93 -10.48
N ASN A 120 9.18 5.74 -11.35
CA ASN A 120 10.06 6.81 -11.82
C ASN A 120 9.26 7.94 -12.48
N LYS A 121 8.38 7.61 -13.44
CA LYS A 121 7.52 8.58 -14.14
C LYS A 121 6.60 9.35 -13.19
N LYS A 122 6.23 8.76 -12.06
CA LYS A 122 5.35 9.35 -11.04
C LYS A 122 6.10 10.07 -9.93
N GLY A 123 7.43 10.04 -9.90
CA GLY A 123 8.23 10.56 -8.79
C GLY A 123 8.00 9.78 -7.49
N LEU A 124 7.63 8.50 -7.59
CA LEU A 124 7.47 7.59 -6.45
C LEU A 124 8.75 6.77 -6.25
N PRO A 125 9.12 6.45 -5.01
CA PRO A 125 10.23 5.54 -4.76
C PRO A 125 9.90 4.11 -5.19
N PHE A 126 10.94 3.38 -5.58
CA PHE A 126 10.90 1.96 -5.92
C PHE A 126 11.30 1.13 -4.69
N LEU A 127 10.28 0.62 -3.99
CA LEU A 127 10.43 0.06 -2.64
C LEU A 127 10.21 -1.46 -2.57
N GLN A 128 10.73 -2.06 -1.51
CA GLN A 128 10.71 -3.50 -1.25
C GLN A 128 9.32 -4.05 -0.99
N ALA A 129 8.48 -3.28 -0.28
CA ALA A 129 7.20 -3.76 0.20
C ALA A 129 6.05 -3.28 -0.69
N THR A 130 4.98 -4.06 -0.75
CA THR A 130 3.83 -3.77 -1.60
C THR A 130 3.15 -2.46 -1.19
N SER A 131 2.79 -1.60 -2.13
CA SER A 131 2.05 -0.36 -1.85
C SER A 131 0.86 -0.57 -0.90
N LEU A 132 0.66 0.41 -0.01
CA LEU A 132 -0.51 0.53 0.87
C LEU A 132 -1.75 0.99 0.09
N TYR A 133 -1.57 1.58 -1.09
CA TYR A 133 -2.69 1.89 -1.99
C TYR A 133 -3.39 0.59 -2.40
N GLY A 134 -4.71 0.55 -2.22
CA GLY A 134 -5.51 -0.63 -2.49
C GLY A 134 -5.28 -1.81 -1.53
N ALA A 135 -4.59 -1.61 -0.39
CA ALA A 135 -4.33 -2.71 0.56
C ALA A 135 -5.63 -3.34 1.09
N VAL A 136 -6.71 -2.56 1.22
CA VAL A 136 -8.04 -3.02 1.66
C VAL A 136 -8.78 -3.84 0.60
N ASN A 137 -8.29 -3.89 -0.63
CA ASN A 137 -8.86 -4.70 -1.72
C ASN A 137 -8.24 -6.10 -1.80
N ARG A 138 -7.21 -6.38 -1.00
CA ARG A 138 -6.53 -7.67 -0.96
C ARG A 138 -7.25 -8.60 0.03
N ASP A 139 -7.19 -9.89 -0.26
CA ASP A 139 -7.76 -10.95 0.57
C ASP A 139 -6.67 -11.61 1.45
N SER A 140 -5.39 -11.47 1.08
CA SER A 140 -4.30 -12.09 1.85
C SER A 140 -2.98 -11.31 1.87
N PHE A 141 -2.26 -11.46 2.98
CA PHE A 141 -1.04 -10.72 3.31
C PHE A 141 0.12 -11.66 3.63
N TYR A 142 1.36 -11.14 3.57
CA TYR A 142 2.57 -11.93 3.83
C TYR A 142 2.60 -13.25 3.05
N ASN A 143 2.34 -13.23 1.74
CA ASN A 143 2.19 -14.44 0.92
C ASN A 143 3.54 -15.07 0.53
N GLY A 144 3.49 -16.31 0.03
CA GLY A 144 4.68 -17.00 -0.48
C GLY A 144 5.80 -17.10 0.56
N ASP A 145 7.00 -16.66 0.16
CA ASP A 145 8.22 -16.84 0.91
C ASP A 145 8.35 -15.97 2.16
N TYR A 146 7.38 -15.10 2.45
CA TYR A 146 7.32 -14.43 3.75
C TYR A 146 7.26 -15.42 4.93
N TYR A 147 6.74 -16.64 4.73
CA TYR A 147 6.83 -17.71 5.75
C TYR A 147 8.28 -18.12 6.03
N LYS A 148 9.15 -18.20 5.02
CA LYS A 148 10.58 -18.52 5.21
C LYS A 148 11.29 -17.50 6.11
N LYS A 149 10.80 -16.26 6.12
CA LYS A 149 11.38 -15.16 6.89
C LYS A 149 10.81 -15.02 8.29
N TYR A 150 9.49 -15.09 8.43
CA TYR A 150 8.80 -14.78 9.68
C TYR A 150 8.22 -16.01 10.38
N GLY A 151 8.32 -17.20 9.78
CA GLY A 151 7.77 -18.44 10.31
C GLY A 151 6.29 -18.33 10.62
N ASP A 152 5.88 -18.89 11.75
CA ASP A 152 4.48 -18.96 12.18
C ASP A 152 3.84 -17.59 12.41
N LEU A 153 4.62 -16.51 12.56
CA LEU A 153 4.09 -15.16 12.75
C LEU A 153 3.20 -14.71 11.56
N VAL A 154 3.42 -15.25 10.36
CA VAL A 154 2.59 -14.91 9.19
C VAL A 154 1.23 -15.59 9.20
N ILE A 155 1.05 -16.69 9.94
CA ILE A 155 -0.18 -17.48 9.93
C ILE A 155 -1.39 -16.62 10.31
N PRO A 156 -1.41 -15.93 11.48
CA PRO A 156 -2.52 -15.04 11.82
C PRO A 156 -2.63 -13.83 10.89
N ALA A 157 -1.50 -13.33 10.39
CA ALA A 157 -1.47 -12.17 9.48
C ALA A 157 -2.00 -12.48 8.07
N ARG A 158 -2.00 -13.75 7.64
CA ARG A 158 -2.23 -14.10 6.23
C ARG A 158 -3.65 -13.80 5.76
N GLY A 159 -4.64 -13.98 6.62
CA GLY A 159 -6.06 -13.71 6.34
C GLY A 159 -6.64 -12.53 7.09
N ASP A 160 -5.84 -11.78 7.86
CA ASP A 160 -6.32 -10.67 8.68
C ASP A 160 -5.40 -9.45 8.50
N ILE A 161 -5.94 -8.40 7.88
CA ILE A 161 -5.22 -7.14 7.67
C ILE A 161 -4.78 -6.48 8.98
N ARG A 162 -5.49 -6.69 10.09
CA ARG A 162 -5.15 -6.15 11.41
C ARG A 162 -3.91 -6.82 11.95
N GLU A 163 -3.87 -8.15 11.90
CA GLU A 163 -2.70 -8.93 12.27
C GLU A 163 -1.52 -8.64 11.33
N ALA A 164 -1.77 -8.42 10.03
CA ALA A 164 -0.74 -7.99 9.08
C ALA A 164 -0.15 -6.60 9.42
N ILE A 165 -0.99 -5.61 9.71
CA ILE A 165 -0.54 -4.28 10.17
C ILE A 165 0.26 -4.42 11.47
N GLN A 166 -0.21 -5.26 12.39
CA GLN A 166 0.41 -5.45 13.69
C GLN A 166 1.78 -6.15 13.59
N LEU A 167 1.89 -7.17 12.73
CA LEU A 167 3.13 -7.85 12.42
C LEU A 167 4.14 -6.88 11.81
N CYS A 168 3.72 -6.06 10.84
CA CYS A 168 4.58 -5.05 10.23
C CYS A 168 5.09 -4.04 11.27
N ALA A 169 4.20 -3.55 12.12
CA ALA A 169 4.54 -2.58 13.15
C ALA A 169 5.62 -3.08 14.12
N VAL A 170 5.61 -4.37 14.48
CA VAL A 170 6.56 -4.96 15.42
C VAL A 170 7.82 -5.44 14.69
N GLU A 171 7.68 -6.26 13.66
CA GLU A 171 8.80 -6.96 13.03
C GLU A 171 9.48 -6.17 11.92
N CYS A 172 8.72 -5.52 11.04
CA CYS A 172 9.31 -4.77 9.93
C CYS A 172 9.80 -3.40 10.41
N ALA A 173 8.93 -2.65 11.08
CA ALA A 173 9.26 -1.31 11.57
C ALA A 173 10.12 -1.34 12.84
N GLN A 174 10.30 -2.50 13.49
CA GLN A 174 11.03 -2.63 14.77
C GLN A 174 10.44 -1.72 15.86
N GLY A 175 9.11 -1.61 15.86
CA GLY A 175 8.36 -0.69 16.69
C GLY A 175 7.62 -1.36 17.84
N ARG A 176 6.86 -0.54 18.58
CA ARG A 176 5.94 -1.03 19.61
C ARG A 176 4.68 -1.61 18.98
N LYS A 177 4.00 -2.47 19.73
CA LYS A 177 2.61 -2.88 19.45
C LYS A 177 1.72 -1.63 19.32
N LEU A 178 0.81 -1.65 18.36
CA LEU A 178 -0.15 -0.58 18.15
C LEU A 178 -1.29 -0.75 19.15
N LYS A 179 -1.83 0.34 19.67
CA LYS A 179 -3.08 0.30 20.43
C LYS A 179 -4.24 0.02 19.46
N LYS A 180 -5.33 -0.57 19.97
CA LYS A 180 -6.52 -0.89 19.16
C LYS A 180 -6.99 0.30 18.32
N TRP A 181 -7.14 1.49 18.93
CA TRP A 181 -7.55 2.69 18.21
C TRP A 181 -6.53 3.17 17.17
N GLU A 182 -5.22 2.94 17.38
CA GLU A 182 -4.18 3.30 16.41
C GLU A 182 -4.25 2.39 15.18
N LEU A 183 -4.39 1.08 15.42
CA LEU A 183 -4.55 0.07 14.37
C LEU A 183 -5.78 0.35 13.51
N GLU A 184 -6.95 0.54 14.14
CA GLU A 184 -8.19 0.84 13.41
C GLU A 184 -8.14 2.22 12.73
N SER A 185 -7.39 3.18 13.28
CA SER A 185 -7.14 4.46 12.61
C SER A 185 -6.32 4.27 11.33
N ILE A 186 -5.26 3.46 11.38
CA ILE A 186 -4.46 3.10 10.18
C ILE A 186 -5.38 2.43 9.16
N LEU A 187 -6.17 1.44 9.56
CA LEU A 187 -7.11 0.78 8.67
C LEU A 187 -8.11 1.76 8.06
N ALA A 188 -8.66 2.69 8.87
CA ALA A 188 -9.54 3.75 8.37
C ALA A 188 -8.84 4.66 7.34
N TYR A 189 -7.54 4.93 7.50
CA TYR A 189 -6.77 5.63 6.48
C TYR A 189 -6.56 4.78 5.21
N LEU A 190 -6.25 3.49 5.33
CA LEU A 190 -6.09 2.61 4.17
C LEU A 190 -7.37 2.55 3.32
N TRP A 191 -8.55 2.61 3.95
CA TRP A 191 -9.84 2.75 3.25
C TRP A 191 -10.01 4.07 2.50
N THR A 192 -9.24 5.12 2.82
CA THR A 192 -9.23 6.37 2.04
C THR A 192 -8.40 6.27 0.76
N ILE A 193 -7.49 5.30 0.69
CA ILE A 193 -6.62 4.99 -0.46
C ILE A 193 -6.96 3.62 -1.08
N ASP A 194 -8.24 3.26 -1.02
CA ASP A 194 -8.86 2.14 -1.74
C ASP A 194 -8.65 2.28 -3.27
N LEU A 195 -8.64 1.14 -3.98
CA LEU A 195 -8.66 1.14 -5.44
C LEU A 195 -9.91 1.86 -5.96
N LYS A 196 -9.74 2.54 -7.09
CA LYS A 196 -10.78 3.24 -7.83
C LYS A 196 -11.02 2.58 -9.17
N LEU A 197 -12.18 2.81 -9.79
CA LEU A 197 -12.50 2.25 -11.10
C LEU A 197 -11.47 2.60 -12.18
N LYS A 198 -10.93 3.82 -12.17
CA LYS A 198 -9.87 4.22 -13.10
C LYS A 198 -8.58 3.45 -12.95
N ASP A 199 -8.38 2.76 -11.83
CA ASP A 199 -7.18 1.98 -11.60
C ASP A 199 -7.23 0.60 -12.29
N LEU A 200 -8.42 0.16 -12.72
CA LEU A 200 -8.69 -1.21 -13.17
C LEU A 200 -8.46 -1.45 -14.67
N ASN A 201 -8.04 -0.44 -15.44
CA ASN A 201 -7.84 -0.53 -16.90
C ASN A 201 -9.04 -1.20 -17.61
N LEU A 202 -10.25 -0.82 -17.22
CA LEU A 202 -11.49 -1.30 -17.83
C LEU A 202 -11.67 -0.65 -19.21
N ASN A 203 -12.12 -1.44 -20.19
CA ASN A 203 -12.49 -0.91 -21.49
C ASN A 203 -13.94 -0.38 -21.48
N GLY A 204 -14.34 0.32 -22.54
CA GLY A 204 -15.66 0.94 -22.63
C GLY A 204 -16.84 -0.03 -22.52
N SER A 205 -16.73 -1.25 -23.06
CA SER A 205 -17.80 -2.24 -22.97
C SER A 205 -17.91 -2.85 -21.57
N GLU A 206 -16.79 -3.06 -20.87
CA GLU A 206 -16.75 -3.48 -19.48
C GLU A 206 -17.39 -2.43 -18.56
N ILE A 207 -17.05 -1.14 -18.75
CA ILE A 207 -17.65 -0.04 -17.98
C ILE A 207 -19.17 -0.01 -18.18
N ALA A 208 -19.64 -0.02 -19.43
CA ALA A 208 -21.06 -0.01 -19.73
C ALA A 208 -21.81 -1.22 -19.14
N PHE A 209 -21.18 -2.40 -19.18
CA PHE A 209 -21.74 -3.61 -18.58
C PHE A 209 -21.86 -3.50 -17.07
N ILE A 210 -20.82 -3.03 -16.38
CA ILE A 210 -20.78 -2.83 -14.93
C ILE A 210 -21.84 -1.81 -14.50
N GLU A 211 -21.95 -0.69 -15.22
CA GLU A 211 -22.95 0.35 -14.95
C GLU A 211 -24.37 -0.19 -15.07
N LYS A 212 -24.66 -0.92 -16.15
CA LYS A 212 -25.96 -1.56 -16.36
C LYS A 212 -26.28 -2.57 -15.26
N ALA A 213 -25.31 -3.39 -14.86
CA ALA A 213 -25.49 -4.39 -13.82
C ALA A 213 -25.77 -3.75 -12.44
N ALA A 214 -25.07 -2.65 -12.13
CA ALA A 214 -25.28 -1.90 -10.89
C ALA A 214 -26.66 -1.22 -10.84
N LYS A 215 -27.09 -0.58 -11.94
CA LYS A 215 -28.39 0.11 -12.04
C LYS A 215 -29.57 -0.87 -12.03
N ASN A 216 -29.52 -1.87 -12.90
CA ASN A 216 -30.66 -2.77 -13.13
C ASN A 216 -30.70 -3.94 -12.15
N LYS A 217 -29.74 -4.03 -11.23
CA LYS A 217 -29.60 -5.13 -10.27
C LYS A 217 -29.57 -6.53 -10.90
N THR A 218 -29.18 -6.65 -12.17
CA THR A 218 -29.09 -7.91 -12.93
C THR A 218 -27.64 -8.23 -13.26
N LYS A 219 -27.30 -9.51 -13.41
CA LYS A 219 -25.92 -9.98 -13.75
C LYS A 219 -24.83 -9.43 -12.82
N LYS A 220 -25.15 -9.23 -11.54
CA LYS A 220 -24.24 -8.65 -10.54
C LYS A 220 -22.97 -9.48 -10.37
N ASP A 221 -23.10 -10.80 -10.33
CA ASP A 221 -21.95 -11.72 -10.17
C ASP A 221 -20.99 -11.66 -11.36
N SER A 222 -21.52 -11.53 -12.58
CA SER A 222 -20.70 -11.35 -13.78
C SER A 222 -19.95 -10.02 -13.74
N ALA A 223 -20.61 -8.93 -13.32
CA ALA A 223 -19.96 -7.63 -13.18
C ALA A 223 -18.88 -7.64 -12.08
N ALA A 224 -19.16 -8.28 -10.96
CA ALA A 224 -18.19 -8.50 -9.90
C ALA A 224 -16.99 -9.31 -10.39
N THR A 225 -17.22 -10.38 -11.15
CA THR A 225 -16.15 -11.21 -11.73
C THR A 225 -15.23 -10.38 -12.62
N ILE A 226 -15.79 -9.50 -13.47
CA ILE A 226 -14.99 -8.58 -14.29
C ILE A 226 -14.12 -7.70 -13.40
N ILE A 227 -14.70 -7.03 -12.39
CA ILE A 227 -13.97 -6.14 -11.48
C ILE A 227 -12.84 -6.89 -10.75
N LEU A 228 -13.15 -8.04 -10.18
CA LEU A 228 -12.20 -8.86 -9.42
C LEU A 228 -11.07 -9.43 -10.29
N SER A 229 -11.28 -9.55 -11.61
CA SER A 229 -10.24 -9.98 -12.56
C SER A 229 -9.21 -8.89 -12.88
N LYS A 230 -9.47 -7.63 -12.50
CA LYS A 230 -8.65 -6.47 -12.87
C LYS A 230 -7.57 -6.10 -11.85
N TYR A 231 -7.43 -6.87 -10.77
CA TYR A 231 -6.36 -6.66 -9.81
C TYR A 231 -6.03 -7.95 -9.06
N LYS A 232 -4.78 -8.07 -8.60
CA LYS A 232 -4.38 -9.17 -7.71
C LYS A 232 -4.95 -8.97 -6.31
N LYS A 233 -5.58 -10.03 -5.78
CA LYS A 233 -6.06 -10.07 -4.38
C LYS A 233 -4.97 -10.39 -3.36
N SER A 234 -3.76 -10.67 -3.82
CA SER A 234 -2.60 -10.97 -2.98
C SER A 234 -1.32 -10.48 -3.67
N SER A 235 -0.33 -10.08 -2.88
CA SER A 235 1.00 -9.78 -3.43
C SER A 235 1.86 -11.04 -3.34
N PRO A 236 2.31 -11.63 -4.46
CA PRO A 236 3.25 -12.75 -4.43
C PRO A 236 4.62 -12.28 -3.92
N ALA A 237 5.38 -13.22 -3.38
CA ALA A 237 6.74 -12.98 -2.96
C ALA A 237 7.56 -14.28 -3.05
N THR A 238 8.60 -14.25 -3.88
CA THR A 238 9.64 -15.27 -3.94
C THR A 238 10.96 -14.65 -3.53
N PHE A 239 11.63 -15.25 -2.53
CA PHE A 239 12.94 -14.81 -2.06
C PHE A 239 14.02 -15.68 -2.70
N GLY A 240 14.76 -15.10 -3.66
CA GLY A 240 15.96 -15.70 -4.22
C GLY A 240 17.17 -15.55 -3.31
N THR A 241 18.25 -16.27 -3.59
CA THR A 241 19.52 -16.11 -2.87
C THR A 241 20.46 -15.16 -3.59
N ALA A 242 21.38 -14.53 -2.85
CA ALA A 242 22.42 -13.70 -3.44
C ALA A 242 23.40 -14.51 -4.32
N GLN A 243 23.57 -15.81 -4.07
CA GLN A 243 24.42 -16.64 -4.91
C GLN A 243 23.76 -16.86 -6.27
N ASP A 244 22.50 -17.28 -6.29
CA ASP A 244 21.74 -17.47 -7.54
C ASP A 244 21.67 -16.16 -8.34
N SER A 245 21.40 -15.03 -7.68
CA SER A 245 21.37 -13.73 -8.36
C SER A 245 22.73 -13.34 -8.95
N LYS A 246 23.86 -13.65 -8.29
CA LYS A 246 25.19 -13.39 -8.86
C LYS A 246 25.44 -14.24 -10.11
N GLU A 247 25.06 -15.51 -10.07
CA GLU A 247 25.20 -16.45 -11.19
C GLU A 247 24.33 -16.02 -12.37
N ALA A 248 23.07 -15.64 -12.11
CA ALA A 248 22.18 -15.10 -13.12
C ALA A 248 22.73 -13.81 -13.73
N VAL A 249 23.14 -12.84 -12.89
CA VAL A 249 23.68 -11.55 -13.34
C VAL A 249 24.96 -11.69 -14.18
N ALA A 250 25.78 -12.71 -13.93
CA ALA A 250 26.96 -12.98 -14.75
C ALA A 250 26.61 -13.38 -16.21
N GLN A 251 25.38 -13.79 -16.48
CA GLN A 251 24.88 -14.17 -17.81
C GLN A 251 23.98 -13.09 -18.44
N LEU A 252 23.78 -11.96 -17.76
CA LEU A 252 22.90 -10.88 -18.22
C LEU A 252 23.72 -9.66 -18.64
N GLU A 253 23.26 -8.99 -19.69
CA GLU A 253 23.78 -7.68 -20.08
C GLU A 253 23.04 -6.59 -19.29
N GLY A 254 23.77 -5.84 -18.46
CA GLY A 254 23.18 -4.80 -17.60
C GLY A 254 23.11 -3.44 -18.28
N ASN A 255 21.94 -2.79 -18.19
CA ASN A 255 21.69 -1.44 -18.68
C ASN A 255 21.98 -0.39 -17.57
N PRO A 256 23.02 0.44 -17.70
CA PRO A 256 23.37 1.42 -16.67
C PRO A 256 22.33 2.54 -16.50
N ASP A 257 21.58 2.91 -17.54
CA ASP A 257 20.52 3.92 -17.41
C ASP A 257 19.36 3.40 -16.56
N ASN A 258 18.96 2.14 -16.77
CA ASN A 258 17.98 1.48 -15.91
C ASN A 258 18.52 1.28 -14.49
N GLY A 259 19.81 0.95 -14.38
CA GLY A 259 20.51 0.85 -13.09
C GLY A 259 20.52 2.15 -12.30
N LYS A 260 20.67 3.29 -12.99
CA LYS A 260 20.56 4.62 -12.39
C LYS A 260 19.17 4.86 -11.82
N LEU A 261 18.11 4.46 -12.53
CA LEU A 261 16.73 4.57 -12.01
C LEU A 261 16.56 3.80 -10.70
N ILE A 262 17.16 2.61 -10.59
CA ILE A 262 17.13 1.82 -9.35
C ILE A 262 17.90 2.53 -8.25
N TYR A 263 19.10 3.02 -8.55
CA TYR A 263 19.92 3.75 -7.58
C TYR A 263 19.16 4.96 -7.01
N ASP A 264 18.59 5.78 -7.89
CA ASP A 264 17.86 6.99 -7.51
C ASP A 264 16.55 6.71 -6.77
N ASN A 265 15.72 5.83 -7.34
CA ASN A 265 14.37 5.65 -6.82
C ASN A 265 14.32 4.67 -5.65
N SER A 266 15.35 3.83 -5.48
CA SER A 266 15.39 2.79 -4.46
C SER A 266 16.47 3.02 -3.41
N CYS A 267 17.74 3.06 -3.83
CA CYS A 267 18.85 3.16 -2.89
C CYS A 267 18.85 4.52 -2.20
N MET A 268 18.75 5.60 -2.96
CA MET A 268 18.79 6.95 -2.43
C MET A 268 17.58 7.29 -1.56
N HIS A 269 16.43 6.62 -1.74
CA HIS A 269 15.27 6.78 -0.84
C HIS A 269 15.63 6.55 0.63
N CYS A 270 16.44 5.53 0.90
CA CYS A 270 16.84 5.16 2.26
C CYS A 270 18.18 5.78 2.68
N HIS A 271 19.12 5.86 1.73
CA HIS A 271 20.52 6.14 2.01
C HIS A 271 20.93 7.59 1.81
N ASN A 272 20.18 8.37 1.02
CA ASN A 272 20.45 9.80 0.87
C ASN A 272 20.22 10.51 2.22
N ASP A 273 21.18 11.36 2.61
CA ASP A 273 21.19 12.08 3.89
C ASP A 273 20.92 11.19 5.11
N ARG A 274 21.20 9.88 4.98
CA ARG A 274 20.95 8.87 6.02
C ARG A 274 19.50 8.83 6.50
N ARG A 275 18.55 9.11 5.61
CA ARG A 275 17.11 9.25 5.93
C ARG A 275 16.56 8.07 6.74
N TYR A 276 16.86 6.84 6.31
CA TYR A 276 16.43 5.60 6.99
C TYR A 276 17.58 4.62 7.22
N SER A 277 18.79 4.94 6.76
CA SER A 277 19.98 4.09 6.87
C SER A 277 21.18 4.88 7.38
N PHE A 278 21.96 4.29 8.28
CA PHE A 278 23.23 4.90 8.72
C PHE A 278 24.34 4.84 7.65
N TYR A 279 24.18 3.98 6.65
CA TYR A 279 25.11 3.88 5.54
C TYR A 279 24.72 4.95 4.51
N SER A 280 25.57 5.94 4.31
CA SER A 280 25.32 7.01 3.34
C SER A 280 25.62 6.51 1.94
N LEU A 281 24.75 6.85 0.99
CA LEU A 281 25.02 6.74 -0.43
C LEU A 281 24.85 8.12 -1.05
N ASP A 282 25.67 8.40 -2.06
CA ASP A 282 25.71 9.67 -2.79
C ASP A 282 26.24 9.43 -4.21
N TYR A 283 26.53 10.49 -4.95
CA TYR A 283 27.08 10.42 -6.30
C TYR A 283 28.61 10.56 -6.35
N ASP A 284 29.31 10.43 -5.21
CA ASP A 284 30.77 10.52 -5.19
C ASP A 284 31.41 9.26 -5.77
N LYS A 285 32.48 9.44 -6.56
CA LYS A 285 33.23 8.34 -7.17
C LYS A 285 33.75 7.33 -6.14
N LEU A 286 34.12 7.76 -4.94
CA LEU A 286 34.56 6.87 -3.85
C LEU A 286 33.42 5.97 -3.36
N THR A 287 32.18 6.46 -3.34
CA THR A 287 31.00 5.65 -3.01
C THR A 287 30.83 4.53 -4.02
N PHE A 288 30.86 4.84 -5.32
CA PHE A 288 30.73 3.82 -6.37
C PHE A 288 31.91 2.84 -6.39
N LYS A 289 33.15 3.30 -6.20
CA LYS A 289 34.31 2.41 -6.05
C LYS A 289 34.18 1.47 -4.86
N HIS A 290 33.61 1.94 -3.74
CA HIS A 290 33.35 1.08 -2.60
C HIS A 290 32.30 0.02 -2.90
N LEU A 291 31.17 0.43 -3.52
CA LEU A 291 30.09 -0.48 -3.89
C LEU A 291 30.56 -1.54 -4.89
N GLU A 292 31.28 -1.14 -5.94
CA GLU A 292 31.84 -2.05 -6.94
C GLU A 292 32.77 -3.08 -6.28
N LYS A 293 33.74 -2.62 -5.48
CA LYS A 293 34.70 -3.48 -4.77
C LYS A 293 34.01 -4.48 -3.84
N LYS A 294 32.83 -4.14 -3.31
CA LYS A 294 32.08 -4.98 -2.37
C LYS A 294 30.94 -5.77 -3.01
N ALA A 295 30.59 -5.50 -4.26
CA ALA A 295 29.40 -6.01 -4.92
C ALA A 295 29.27 -7.53 -4.78
N HIS A 296 30.34 -8.28 -5.02
CA HIS A 296 30.33 -9.76 -5.02
C HIS A 296 30.67 -10.43 -3.67
N THR A 297 30.93 -9.64 -2.62
CA THR A 297 31.32 -10.18 -1.31
C THR A 297 30.14 -10.77 -0.54
N TYR A 298 30.40 -11.67 0.41
CA TYR A 298 29.36 -12.16 1.33
C TYR A 298 29.27 -11.22 2.55
N GLY A 299 28.54 -10.12 2.42
CA GLY A 299 28.40 -9.15 3.52
C GLY A 299 27.41 -8.01 3.26
N ASN A 300 27.22 -7.16 4.26
CA ASN A 300 26.20 -6.09 4.27
C ASN A 300 26.49 -4.91 3.33
N HIS A 301 27.57 -4.96 2.55
CA HIS A 301 27.88 -3.96 1.51
C HIS A 301 27.80 -4.56 0.09
N SER A 302 27.46 -5.85 -0.04
CA SER A 302 27.16 -6.45 -1.33
C SER A 302 25.75 -6.10 -1.74
N ILE A 303 25.58 -5.53 -2.94
CA ILE A 303 24.28 -5.21 -3.51
C ILE A 303 23.39 -6.44 -3.66
N TYR A 304 23.96 -7.60 -4.02
CA TYR A 304 23.21 -8.86 -4.12
C TYR A 304 22.76 -9.34 -2.75
N GLN A 305 23.66 -9.29 -1.75
CA GLN A 305 23.34 -9.76 -0.41
C GLN A 305 22.26 -8.91 0.24
N VAL A 306 22.40 -7.58 0.20
CA VAL A 306 21.43 -6.70 0.85
C VAL A 306 20.09 -6.67 0.11
N ALA A 307 20.06 -6.81 -1.22
CA ALA A 307 18.81 -6.89 -1.95
C ALA A 307 18.06 -8.20 -1.64
N ARG A 308 18.75 -9.34 -1.62
CA ARG A 308 18.11 -10.67 -1.46
C ARG A 308 17.86 -11.09 -0.03
N PHE A 309 18.76 -10.75 0.90
CA PHE A 309 18.64 -11.14 2.30
C PHE A 309 18.27 -9.99 3.23
N GLY A 310 18.35 -8.74 2.75
CA GLY A 310 18.15 -7.57 3.58
C GLY A 310 19.31 -7.39 4.57
N ILE A 311 19.11 -6.49 5.53
CA ILE A 311 20.03 -6.30 6.66
C ILE A 311 19.23 -6.46 7.93
N TYR A 312 19.55 -7.49 8.71
CA TYR A 312 18.91 -7.72 10.01
C TYR A 312 19.35 -6.69 11.05
N SER A 313 18.42 -6.31 11.93
CA SER A 313 18.72 -5.53 13.12
C SER A 313 19.68 -6.32 14.03
N LYS A 314 20.79 -5.68 14.44
CA LYS A 314 21.70 -6.21 15.47
C LYS A 314 21.48 -5.47 16.80
N SER A 315 21.87 -6.09 17.92
CA SER A 315 21.88 -5.38 19.21
C SER A 315 22.67 -4.07 19.08
N GLY A 316 22.10 -2.95 19.53
CA GLY A 316 22.67 -1.61 19.37
C GLY A 316 22.49 -0.95 17.99
N LYS A 317 22.23 -1.71 16.91
CA LYS A 317 21.96 -1.20 15.56
C LYS A 317 20.69 -1.82 14.98
N ARG A 318 19.55 -1.22 15.33
CA ARG A 318 18.21 -1.72 14.96
C ARG A 318 17.71 -1.27 13.58
N SER A 319 18.57 -0.64 12.76
CA SER A 319 18.24 -0.34 11.37
C SER A 319 18.14 -1.63 10.56
N TYR A 320 16.99 -1.84 9.92
CA TYR A 320 16.66 -2.98 9.08
C TYR A 320 16.53 -2.54 7.61
N MET A 321 17.03 -3.34 6.68
CA MET A 321 16.72 -3.21 5.26
C MET A 321 15.86 -4.42 4.85
N PRO A 322 14.64 -4.23 4.32
CA PRO A 322 13.84 -5.33 3.84
C PRO A 322 14.44 -6.03 2.61
N GLN A 323 14.00 -7.26 2.41
CA GLN A 323 14.35 -8.06 1.24
C GLN A 323 13.50 -7.60 0.05
N TYR A 324 14.10 -7.61 -1.14
CA TYR A 324 13.37 -7.53 -2.40
C TYR A 324 12.97 -8.95 -2.85
N PRO A 325 11.66 -9.27 -2.89
CA PRO A 325 11.18 -10.40 -3.67
C PRO A 325 11.56 -10.27 -5.15
N MET A 326 11.61 -11.38 -5.86
CA MET A 326 11.84 -11.41 -7.32
C MET A 326 10.80 -10.61 -8.10
N GLU A 327 9.57 -10.57 -7.59
CA GLU A 327 8.47 -9.81 -8.17
C GLU A 327 8.58 -8.32 -7.92
N LYS A 328 9.50 -7.88 -7.05
CA LYS A 328 9.80 -6.47 -6.75
C LYS A 328 11.10 -6.02 -7.40
N MET A 329 12.17 -6.81 -7.35
CA MET A 329 13.42 -6.53 -8.05
C MET A 329 13.93 -7.80 -8.72
N SER A 330 13.97 -7.82 -10.05
CA SER A 330 14.45 -8.97 -10.82
C SER A 330 15.98 -9.07 -10.81
N ASP A 331 16.53 -10.21 -11.28
CA ASP A 331 17.98 -10.33 -11.48
C ASP A 331 18.48 -9.43 -12.60
N GLN A 332 17.67 -9.19 -13.65
CA GLN A 332 18.01 -8.20 -14.68
C GLN A 332 18.18 -6.80 -14.06
N GLN A 333 17.30 -6.39 -13.17
CA GLN A 333 17.43 -5.10 -12.47
C GLN A 333 18.67 -5.04 -11.57
N LEU A 334 19.08 -6.16 -10.97
CA LEU A 334 20.36 -6.22 -10.25
C LEU A 334 21.56 -6.13 -11.20
N ALA A 335 21.50 -6.73 -12.40
CA ALA A 335 22.51 -6.57 -13.43
C ALA A 335 22.62 -5.11 -13.89
N ASP A 336 21.48 -4.46 -14.10
CA ASP A 336 21.38 -3.05 -14.48
C ASP A 336 22.01 -2.15 -13.40
N LEU A 337 21.62 -2.33 -12.13
CA LEU A 337 22.18 -1.60 -10.99
C LEU A 337 23.70 -1.81 -10.88
N HIS A 338 24.17 -3.04 -11.05
CA HIS A 338 25.60 -3.33 -11.03
C HIS A 338 26.35 -2.64 -12.17
N SER A 339 25.77 -2.65 -13.38
CA SER A 339 26.32 -1.98 -14.56
C SER A 339 26.47 -0.47 -14.33
N PHE A 340 25.45 0.17 -13.75
CA PHE A 340 25.51 1.58 -13.36
C PHE A 340 26.64 1.85 -12.35
N ILE A 341 26.70 1.08 -11.26
CA ILE A 341 27.74 1.22 -10.24
C ILE A 341 29.14 1.08 -10.85
N LYS A 342 29.34 0.08 -11.71
CA LYS A 342 30.61 -0.17 -12.40
C LYS A 342 30.99 1.00 -13.31
N GLN A 343 30.04 1.53 -14.07
CA GLN A 343 30.25 2.70 -14.94
C GLN A 343 30.70 3.92 -14.13
N GLN A 344 30.00 4.24 -13.03
CA GLN A 344 30.33 5.37 -12.16
C GLN A 344 31.62 5.19 -11.36
N ALA A 345 32.04 3.95 -11.08
CA ALA A 345 33.31 3.67 -10.43
C ALA A 345 34.52 3.88 -11.36
N ALA A 346 34.33 3.63 -12.67
CA ALA A 346 35.36 3.72 -13.70
C ALA A 346 35.57 5.15 -14.22
N GLY A 347 34.48 5.87 -14.52
CA GLY A 347 34.50 7.29 -14.88
C GLY A 347 35.04 8.14 -13.74
#